data_AF-A0AAV7I1G3-F1
#
_entry.id   AF-A0AAV7I1G3-F1
#
_cell.length_a   1.000
_cell.length_b   1.000
_cell.length_c   1.000
_cell.angle_alpha   90.00
_cell.angle_beta   90.00
_cell.angle_gamma   90.00
#
_symmetry.space_group_name_H-M   'P 1'
#
loop_
_entity.id
_entity.type
_entity.pdbx_description
1 polymer ?
#
loop_
_entity_poly.entity_id
_entity_poly.type
_entity_poly.pdbx_seq_one_letter_code
_entity_poly.pdbx_strand_id
1 'polypeptide(L)'
;MLFWILTVFASQLLSAQGAYDLNIEDVVVAAYSKEYFTEPDAYVDDTNAIVVNASIIKQLPMEAQGHFSLMGASMGEYVIDTGIDVTLDLCDILNEPIMMGPLFAALGFDPNNCPPDVGVYGTDGYRLRMDTLPDNFPPNKYRVTLEILYEEQQLLALQVFPTVVN
;
A
#
# COMPACT_ATOMS: atom_id res chain seq x y z
N MET A 1 -10.41 15.01 50.53
CA MET A 1 -10.58 15.71 49.23
C MET A 1 -9.32 15.68 48.35
N LEU A 2 -8.09 15.51 48.89
CA LEU A 2 -6.88 15.37 48.06
C LEU A 2 -6.81 14.08 47.22
N PHE A 3 -7.46 12.99 47.64
CA PHE A 3 -7.38 11.69 46.96
C PHE A 3 -8.13 11.63 45.61
N TRP A 4 -9.06 12.56 45.37
CA TRP A 4 -9.86 12.59 44.13
C TRP A 4 -9.19 13.36 42.98
N ILE A 5 -8.15 14.15 43.27
CA ILE A 5 -7.44 14.95 42.24
C ILE A 5 -6.37 14.10 41.54
N LEU A 6 -5.76 13.15 42.25
CA LEU A 6 -4.73 12.26 41.71
C LEU A 6 -5.27 11.24 40.69
N THR A 7 -6.52 10.79 40.83
CA THR A 7 -7.15 9.84 39.90
C THR A 7 -7.55 10.49 38.56
N VAL A 8 -7.87 11.78 38.55
CA VAL A 8 -8.19 12.52 37.30
C VAL A 8 -6.93 12.84 36.50
N PHE A 9 -5.79 13.07 37.16
CA PHE A 9 -4.52 13.33 36.47
C PHE A 9 -3.91 12.04 35.87
N ALA A 10 -4.06 10.90 36.54
CA ALA A 10 -3.58 9.61 36.04
C ALA A 10 -4.35 9.12 34.79
N SER A 11 -5.61 9.54 34.62
CA SER A 11 -6.44 9.19 33.45
C SER A 11 -6.20 10.09 32.23
N GLN A 12 -5.52 11.23 32.39
CA GLN A 12 -5.13 12.10 31.27
C GLN A 12 -3.73 11.78 30.70
N LEU A 13 -2.87 11.10 31.48
CA LEU A 13 -1.53 10.70 31.04
C LEU A 13 -1.47 9.40 30.23
N LEU A 14 -2.58 8.65 30.12
CA LEU A 14 -2.69 7.46 29.26
C LEU A 14 -3.29 7.76 27.88
N SER A 15 -3.17 9.01 27.43
CA SER A 15 -3.38 9.39 26.03
C SER A 15 -2.05 9.75 25.38
N ALA A 16 -1.03 8.92 25.62
CA ALA A 16 0.03 8.76 24.64
C ALA A 16 -0.61 8.06 23.45
N GLN A 17 -1.17 8.84 22.52
CA GLN A 17 -1.43 8.36 21.16
C GLN A 17 -0.09 7.78 20.68
N GLY A 18 0.00 6.45 20.58
CA GLY A 18 1.15 5.80 19.98
C GLY A 18 1.19 6.26 18.54
N ALA A 19 2.07 7.23 18.25
CA ALA A 19 2.34 7.61 16.89
C ALA A 19 3.13 6.45 16.30
N TYR A 20 2.45 5.59 15.55
CA TYR A 20 3.12 4.54 14.81
C TYR A 20 4.16 5.17 13.88
N ASP A 21 5.39 4.67 13.94
CA ASP A 21 6.42 5.00 12.97
C ASP A 21 6.44 3.93 11.87
N LEU A 22 6.39 4.38 10.62
CA LEU A 22 6.41 3.52 9.43
C LEU A 22 7.77 3.66 8.77
N ASN A 23 8.47 2.55 8.62
CA ASN A 23 9.66 2.50 7.78
C ASN A 23 9.43 1.52 6.63
N ILE A 24 9.55 1.99 5.39
CA ILE A 24 9.47 1.16 4.19
C ILE A 24 10.88 0.61 3.96
N GLU A 25 11.07 -0.69 4.20
CA GLU A 25 12.39 -1.32 4.05
C GLU A 25 12.76 -1.49 2.58
N ASP A 26 11.79 -1.84 1.74
CA ASP A 26 12.02 -2.11 0.33
C ASP A 26 10.70 -2.06 -0.48
N VAL A 27 10.83 -1.92 -1.80
CA VAL A 27 9.76 -2.12 -2.77
C VAL A 27 10.31 -2.86 -3.99
N VAL A 28 9.59 -3.87 -4.44
CA VAL A 28 10.04 -4.77 -5.52
C VAL A 28 8.92 -4.98 -6.53
N VAL A 29 9.25 -4.87 -7.81
CA VAL A 29 8.39 -5.38 -8.89
C VAL A 29 8.55 -6.90 -8.95
N ALA A 30 7.56 -7.62 -8.43
CA ALA A 30 7.58 -9.08 -8.37
C ALA A 30 7.27 -9.74 -9.72
N ALA A 31 6.38 -9.12 -10.51
CA ALA A 31 6.02 -9.60 -11.85
C ALA A 31 5.49 -8.45 -12.72
N TYR A 32 5.65 -8.57 -14.03
CA TYR A 32 4.98 -7.71 -15.00
C TYR A 32 4.81 -8.44 -16.34
N SER A 33 3.74 -8.12 -17.06
CA SER A 33 3.48 -8.63 -18.39
C SER A 33 4.14 -7.73 -19.43
N LYS A 34 5.09 -8.29 -20.19
CA LYS A 34 5.77 -7.61 -21.31
C LYS A 34 4.83 -7.24 -22.47
N GLU A 35 3.62 -7.78 -22.47
CA GLU A 35 2.58 -7.40 -23.44
C GLU A 35 1.98 -6.03 -23.12
N TYR A 36 1.84 -5.71 -21.84
CA TYR A 36 1.15 -4.50 -21.37
C TYR A 36 2.11 -3.44 -20.84
N PHE A 37 3.28 -3.85 -20.33
CA PHE A 37 4.24 -2.96 -19.69
C PHE A 37 5.64 -3.08 -20.29
N THR A 38 6.37 -1.96 -20.37
CA THR A 38 7.85 -2.03 -20.37
C THR A 38 8.33 -2.45 -18.98
N GLU A 39 9.59 -2.88 -18.87
CA GLU A 39 10.21 -3.18 -17.57
C GLU A 39 10.01 -2.00 -16.60
N PRO A 40 9.20 -2.17 -15.55
CA PRO A 40 8.94 -1.12 -14.59
C PRO A 40 10.04 -1.12 -13.53
N ASP A 41 10.25 0.04 -12.93
CA ASP A 41 11.24 0.28 -11.88
C ASP A 41 10.52 0.74 -10.61
N ALA A 42 10.98 0.26 -9.46
CA ALA A 42 10.44 0.66 -8.17
C ALA A 42 11.54 0.65 -7.11
N TYR A 43 11.59 1.69 -6.29
CA TYR A 43 12.54 1.80 -5.19
C TYR A 43 11.99 2.70 -4.07
N VAL A 44 12.58 2.59 -2.88
CA VAL A 44 12.34 3.51 -1.77
C VAL A 44 13.42 4.58 -1.79
N ASP A 45 13.02 5.85 -1.75
CA ASP A 45 13.95 6.97 -1.72
C ASP A 45 14.49 7.26 -0.31
N ASP A 46 15.47 8.18 -0.22
CA ASP A 46 16.08 8.60 1.04
C ASP A 46 15.09 9.25 2.04
N THR A 47 13.88 9.59 1.57
CA THR A 47 12.82 10.21 2.36
C THR A 47 11.74 9.21 2.79
N ASN A 48 12.00 7.92 2.61
CA ASN A 48 11.08 6.82 2.93
C ASN A 48 9.78 6.91 2.11
N ALA A 49 9.88 7.34 0.85
CA ALA A 49 8.79 7.39 -0.12
C ALA A 49 8.98 6.33 -1.21
N ILE A 50 7.87 5.77 -1.66
CA ILE A 50 7.81 4.77 -2.73
C ILE A 50 7.84 5.50 -4.07
N VAL A 51 8.89 5.27 -4.84
CA VAL A 51 9.00 5.72 -6.23
C VAL A 51 8.72 4.53 -7.13
N VAL A 52 7.78 4.68 -8.05
CA VAL A 52 7.47 3.67 -9.07
C VAL A 52 7.46 4.36 -10.42
N ASN A 53 8.04 3.72 -11.43
CA ASN A 53 7.99 4.14 -12.82
C ASN A 53 7.57 2.95 -13.67
N ALA A 54 6.48 3.10 -14.42
CA ALA A 54 5.97 2.06 -15.30
C ALA A 54 5.45 2.68 -16.60
N SER A 55 5.72 2.06 -17.74
CA SER A 55 5.09 2.48 -19.00
C SER A 55 4.11 1.43 -19.47
N ILE A 56 2.86 1.84 -19.68
CA ILE A 56 1.82 1.03 -20.27
C ILE A 56 1.96 1.16 -21.80
N ILE A 57 2.24 0.06 -22.49
CA ILE A 57 2.44 0.01 -23.95
C ILE A 57 1.22 -0.53 -24.70
N LYS A 58 0.29 -1.14 -23.98
CA LYS A 58 -0.99 -1.64 -24.49
C LYS A 58 -2.07 -1.36 -23.45
N GLN A 59 -3.23 -0.91 -23.92
CA GLN A 59 -4.35 -0.62 -23.04
C GLN A 59 -4.70 -1.86 -22.19
N LEU A 60 -4.86 -1.64 -20.89
CA LEU A 60 -5.25 -2.69 -19.96
C LEU A 60 -6.70 -3.12 -20.25
N PRO A 61 -7.03 -4.41 -20.09
CA PRO A 61 -8.40 -4.88 -20.25
C PRO A 61 -9.37 -4.15 -19.30
N MET A 62 -10.62 -3.95 -19.74
CA MET A 62 -11.62 -3.22 -18.96
C MET A 62 -12.05 -4.01 -17.71
N GLU A 63 -11.97 -5.33 -17.79
CA GLU A 63 -12.27 -6.28 -16.74
C GLU A 63 -11.05 -6.59 -15.86
N ALA A 64 -9.95 -5.84 -16.00
CA ALA A 64 -8.80 -5.99 -15.12
C ALA A 64 -9.19 -5.67 -13.67
N GLN A 65 -8.67 -6.46 -12.74
CA GLN A 65 -8.92 -6.35 -11.32
C GLN A 65 -7.64 -5.91 -10.63
N GLY A 66 -7.74 -5.11 -9.57
CA GLY A 66 -6.63 -4.96 -8.66
C GLY A 66 -6.82 -5.83 -7.42
N HIS A 67 -5.73 -6.44 -6.99
CA HIS A 67 -5.67 -7.31 -5.83
C HIS A 67 -4.69 -6.73 -4.81
N PHE A 68 -5.13 -6.72 -3.55
CA PHE A 68 -4.36 -6.29 -2.41
C PHE A 68 -4.31 -7.40 -1.39
N SER A 69 -3.13 -7.71 -0.89
CA SER A 69 -2.97 -8.57 0.28
C SER A 69 -1.93 -8.05 1.25
N LEU A 70 -2.15 -8.33 2.54
CA LEU A 70 -1.24 -7.93 3.60
C LEU A 70 -0.89 -9.12 4.49
N MET A 71 0.39 -9.44 4.56
CA MET A 71 0.91 -10.51 5.40
C MET A 71 1.92 -9.98 6.41
N GLY A 72 1.80 -10.36 7.68
CA GLY A 72 2.77 -10.08 8.72
C GLY A 72 3.90 -11.12 8.76
N ALA A 73 5.04 -10.71 9.30
CA ALA A 73 6.19 -11.59 9.47
C ALA A 73 6.12 -12.40 10.78
N SER A 74 6.61 -13.64 10.73
CA SER A 74 6.91 -14.50 11.87
C SER A 74 8.19 -15.26 11.59
N MET A 75 9.14 -15.26 12.53
CA MET A 75 10.43 -15.96 12.39
C MET A 75 11.19 -15.62 11.09
N GLY A 76 11.03 -14.39 10.56
CA GLY A 76 11.67 -13.94 9.33
C GLY A 76 10.92 -14.25 8.03
N GLU A 77 9.76 -14.92 8.10
CA GLU A 77 8.92 -15.25 6.95
C GLU A 77 7.58 -14.53 7.00
N TYR A 78 7.07 -14.05 5.86
CA TYR A 78 5.75 -13.39 5.76
C TYR A 78 4.63 -14.42 5.69
N VAL A 79 4.24 -14.96 6.85
CA VAL A 79 3.28 -16.08 6.98
C VAL A 79 2.06 -15.76 7.85
N ILE A 80 2.05 -14.63 8.55
CA ILE A 80 0.91 -14.24 9.38
C ILE A 80 -0.13 -13.59 8.47
N ASP A 81 -1.24 -14.27 8.24
CA ASP A 81 -2.39 -13.67 7.57
C ASP A 81 -3.02 -12.60 8.47
N THR A 82 -3.14 -11.38 7.95
CA THR A 82 -3.78 -10.26 8.67
C THR A 82 -5.29 -10.24 8.50
N GLY A 83 -5.83 -11.09 7.62
CA GLY A 83 -7.22 -11.09 7.20
C GLY A 83 -7.56 -10.00 6.18
N ILE A 84 -6.55 -9.24 5.72
CA ILE A 84 -6.73 -8.21 4.70
C ILE A 84 -6.28 -8.78 3.35
N ASP A 85 -7.27 -9.19 2.59
CA ASP A 85 -7.19 -9.66 1.20
C ASP A 85 -8.41 -9.08 0.47
N VAL A 86 -8.15 -8.22 -0.52
CA VAL A 86 -9.18 -7.45 -1.21
C VAL A 86 -8.93 -7.53 -2.70
N THR A 87 -9.95 -7.94 -3.46
CA THR A 87 -9.94 -7.92 -4.92
C THR A 87 -11.13 -7.11 -5.40
N LEU A 88 -10.86 -6.10 -6.22
CA LEU A 88 -11.85 -5.17 -6.76
C LEU A 88 -11.53 -4.92 -8.23
N ASP A 89 -12.53 -4.44 -8.98
CA ASP A 89 -12.28 -3.99 -10.35
C ASP A 89 -11.29 -2.82 -10.33
N LEU A 90 -10.36 -2.77 -11.30
CA LEU A 90 -9.24 -1.82 -11.30
C LEU A 90 -9.72 -0.37 -11.16
N CYS A 91 -10.87 -0.04 -11.75
CA CYS A 91 -11.44 1.30 -11.72
C CYS A 91 -12.17 1.63 -10.41
N ASP A 92 -12.67 0.62 -9.71
CA ASP A 92 -13.31 0.82 -8.41
C ASP A 92 -12.28 1.09 -7.32
N ILE A 93 -11.06 0.56 -7.47
CA ILE A 93 -9.94 0.76 -6.55
C ILE A 93 -9.54 2.22 -6.42
N LEU A 94 -9.70 3.03 -7.47
CA LEU A 94 -9.39 4.47 -7.39
C LEU A 94 -10.30 5.22 -6.40
N ASN A 95 -11.44 4.63 -6.04
CA ASN A 95 -12.34 5.17 -5.03
C ASN A 95 -12.01 4.69 -3.61
N GLU A 96 -11.10 3.71 -3.47
CA GLU A 96 -10.70 3.22 -2.15
C GLU A 96 -9.89 4.29 -1.41
N PRO A 97 -10.32 4.70 -0.20
CA PRO A 97 -9.69 5.80 0.52
C PRO A 97 -8.31 5.45 1.09
N ILE A 98 -7.92 4.17 1.05
CA ILE A 98 -6.74 3.64 1.72
C ILE A 98 -5.92 2.74 0.80
N MET A 99 -4.62 2.63 1.11
CA MET A 99 -3.65 1.71 0.48
C MET A 99 -3.54 1.84 -1.05
N MET A 100 -4.34 1.07 -1.80
CA MET A 100 -4.24 0.95 -3.26
C MET A 100 -4.66 2.20 -4.00
N GLY A 101 -5.84 2.75 -3.66
CA GLY A 101 -6.41 3.91 -4.36
C GLY A 101 -5.45 5.10 -4.38
N PRO A 102 -4.93 5.55 -3.23
CA PRO A 102 -3.97 6.65 -3.18
C PRO A 102 -2.64 6.36 -3.91
N LEU A 103 -2.17 5.11 -3.91
CA LEU A 103 -0.96 4.72 -4.65
C LEU A 103 -1.19 4.76 -6.17
N PHE A 104 -2.31 4.19 -6.66
CA PHE A 104 -2.65 4.25 -8.08
C PHE A 104 -2.95 5.68 -8.55
N ALA A 105 -3.61 6.48 -7.72
CA ALA A 105 -3.77 7.91 -7.98
C ALA A 105 -2.40 8.63 -8.05
N ALA A 106 -1.46 8.30 -7.15
CA ALA A 106 -0.11 8.86 -7.18
C ALA A 106 0.70 8.45 -8.41
N LEU A 107 0.42 7.28 -9.00
CA LEU A 107 0.98 6.84 -10.29
C LEU A 107 0.42 7.62 -11.48
N GLY A 108 -0.68 8.35 -11.29
CA GLY A 108 -1.37 9.11 -12.33
C GLY A 108 -2.61 8.43 -12.91
N PHE A 109 -3.16 7.41 -12.24
CA PHE A 109 -4.42 6.80 -12.66
C PHE A 109 -5.58 7.71 -12.24
N ASP A 110 -6.52 7.95 -13.15
CA ASP A 110 -7.63 8.86 -12.93
C ASP A 110 -8.97 8.14 -13.19
N PRO A 111 -10.02 8.35 -12.36
CA PRO A 111 -11.32 7.72 -12.56
C PRO A 111 -11.97 8.03 -13.93
N ASN A 112 -11.66 9.18 -14.53
CA ASN A 112 -12.15 9.56 -15.85
C ASN A 112 -11.36 8.91 -16.99
N ASN A 113 -10.22 8.29 -16.69
CA ASN A 113 -9.37 7.58 -17.64
C ASN A 113 -9.03 6.18 -17.09
N CYS A 114 -10.07 5.40 -16.81
CA CYS A 114 -9.90 4.03 -16.34
C CYS A 114 -10.60 3.03 -17.29
N PRO A 115 -9.91 1.98 -17.77
CA PRO A 115 -8.50 1.68 -17.54
C PRO A 115 -7.55 2.76 -18.09
N PRO A 116 -6.36 2.94 -17.50
CA PRO A 116 -5.40 3.95 -17.91
C PRO A 116 -4.98 3.79 -19.38
N ASP A 117 -4.84 4.92 -20.06
CA ASP A 117 -4.32 4.97 -21.42
C ASP A 117 -2.87 4.48 -21.51
N VAL A 118 -2.45 4.14 -22.72
CA VAL A 118 -1.03 3.91 -23.05
C VAL A 118 -0.22 5.16 -22.74
N GLY A 119 0.86 5.02 -21.97
CA GLY A 119 1.63 6.16 -21.49
C GLY A 119 2.68 5.80 -20.45
N VAL A 120 3.39 6.82 -19.98
CA VAL A 120 4.37 6.73 -18.90
C VAL A 120 3.69 7.17 -17.62
N TYR A 121 3.75 6.31 -16.61
CA TYR A 121 3.19 6.52 -15.28
C TYR A 121 4.31 6.45 -14.26
N GLY A 122 4.18 7.25 -13.22
CA GLY A 122 5.14 7.21 -12.15
C GLY A 122 4.75 8.10 -10.98
N THR A 123 5.40 7.86 -9.85
CA THR A 123 5.21 8.65 -8.63
C THR A 123 6.43 9.53 -8.39
N ASP A 124 6.23 10.76 -7.93
CA ASP A 124 7.30 11.64 -7.44
C ASP A 124 7.67 11.34 -5.97
N GLY A 125 7.42 10.11 -5.50
CA GLY A 125 7.55 9.69 -4.11
C GLY A 125 6.21 9.67 -3.37
N TYR A 126 5.59 8.48 -3.31
CA TYR A 126 4.37 8.23 -2.54
C TYR A 126 4.70 7.82 -1.11
N ARG A 127 4.11 8.49 -0.13
CA ARG A 127 4.25 8.13 1.29
C ARG A 127 3.01 7.42 1.80
N LEU A 128 3.22 6.23 2.36
CA LEU A 128 2.19 5.50 3.09
C LEU A 128 1.74 6.33 4.29
N ARG A 129 0.43 6.56 4.38
CA ARG A 129 -0.19 7.41 5.39
C ARG A 129 -0.60 6.61 6.63
N MET A 130 0.08 6.85 7.74
CA MET A 130 -0.17 6.13 9.01
C MET A 130 -1.52 6.44 9.65
N ASP A 131 -2.10 7.61 9.37
CA ASP A 131 -3.42 8.01 9.86
C ASP A 131 -4.57 7.22 9.23
N THR A 132 -4.27 6.37 8.24
CA THR A 132 -5.24 5.47 7.60
C THR A 132 -5.24 4.06 8.18
N LEU A 133 -4.22 3.70 8.98
CA LEU A 133 -4.18 2.41 9.66
C LEU A 133 -5.03 2.45 10.92
N PRO A 134 -5.68 1.33 11.31
CA PRO A 134 -6.39 1.26 12.58
C PRO A 134 -5.47 1.53 13.77
N ASP A 135 -5.96 2.23 14.80
CA ASP A 135 -5.20 2.55 16.03
C ASP A 135 -4.66 1.32 16.79
N ASN A 136 -5.11 0.11 16.45
CA ASN A 136 -4.67 -1.14 17.05
C ASN A 136 -3.85 -2.00 16.07
N PHE A 137 -3.34 -1.41 14.99
CA PHE A 137 -2.54 -2.13 14.02
C PHE A 137 -1.26 -2.65 14.70
N PRO A 138 -0.99 -3.97 14.70
CA PRO A 138 0.08 -4.50 15.52
C PRO A 138 1.45 -4.06 14.99
N PRO A 139 2.43 -3.72 15.85
CA PRO A 139 3.81 -3.56 15.41
C PRO A 139 4.34 -4.87 14.83
N ASN A 140 4.76 -4.86 13.56
CA ASN A 140 5.36 -5.99 12.87
C ASN A 140 6.06 -5.54 11.59
N LYS A 141 6.80 -6.44 10.96
CA LYS A 141 7.15 -6.34 9.54
C LYS A 141 6.00 -6.89 8.71
N TYR A 142 5.72 -6.25 7.60
CA TYR A 142 4.65 -6.63 6.69
C TYR A 142 5.15 -6.76 5.27
N ARG A 143 4.47 -7.60 4.49
CA ARG A 143 4.53 -7.60 3.04
C ARG A 143 3.15 -7.19 2.54
N VAL A 144 3.13 -6.04 1.87
CA VAL A 144 1.98 -5.55 1.11
C VAL A 144 2.17 -6.02 -0.33
N THR A 145 1.21 -6.74 -0.88
CA THR A 145 1.19 -7.14 -2.29
C THR A 145 0.11 -6.36 -3.00
N LEU A 146 0.46 -5.75 -4.12
CA LEU A 146 -0.40 -4.96 -4.99
C LEU A 146 -0.31 -5.54 -6.39
N GLU A 147 -1.40 -6.07 -6.91
CA GLU A 147 -1.40 -6.74 -8.21
C GLU A 147 -2.48 -6.18 -9.12
N ILE A 148 -2.21 -6.18 -10.42
CA ILE A 148 -3.21 -6.03 -11.47
C ILE A 148 -3.37 -7.39 -12.11
N LEU A 149 -4.59 -7.92 -12.09
CA LEU A 149 -4.98 -9.24 -12.57
C LEU A 149 -5.92 -9.11 -13.78
N TYR A 150 -5.83 -10.05 -14.71
CA TYR A 150 -6.84 -10.24 -15.76
C TYR A 150 -6.93 -11.73 -16.10
N GLU A 151 -8.13 -12.32 -16.05
CA GLU A 151 -8.35 -13.76 -16.28
C GLU A 151 -7.38 -14.66 -15.48
N GLU A 152 -7.19 -14.35 -14.19
CA GLU A 152 -6.23 -15.03 -13.27
C GLU A 152 -4.74 -14.86 -13.64
N GLN A 153 -4.41 -14.06 -14.65
CA GLN A 153 -3.04 -13.72 -15.02
C GLN A 153 -2.59 -12.43 -14.34
N GLN A 154 -1.40 -12.45 -13.75
CA GLN A 154 -0.76 -11.27 -13.20
C GLN A 154 -0.20 -10.39 -14.33
N LEU A 155 -0.79 -9.21 -14.51
CA LEU A 155 -0.31 -8.20 -15.44
C LEU A 155 0.80 -7.35 -14.82
N LEU A 156 0.70 -7.05 -13.53
CA LEU A 156 1.70 -6.34 -12.74
C LEU A 156 1.58 -6.79 -11.29
N ALA A 157 2.70 -6.97 -10.58
CA ALA A 157 2.73 -7.23 -9.16
C ALA A 157 3.85 -6.41 -8.51
N LEU A 158 3.48 -5.60 -7.53
CA LEU A 158 4.37 -4.78 -6.70
C LEU A 158 4.29 -5.27 -5.26
N GLN A 159 5.44 -5.49 -4.63
CA GLN A 159 5.54 -5.86 -3.23
C GLN A 159 6.24 -4.75 -2.45
N VAL A 160 5.61 -4.28 -1.39
CA VAL A 160 6.17 -3.26 -0.49
C VAL A 160 6.39 -3.90 0.88
N PHE A 161 7.52 -3.60 1.51
CA PHE A 161 7.93 -4.20 2.78
C PHE A 161 7.98 -3.16 3.90
N PRO A 162 6.83 -2.72 4.44
CA PRO A 162 6.82 -1.79 5.56
C PRO A 162 7.04 -2.48 6.90
N THR A 163 7.73 -1.78 7.79
CA THR A 163 7.88 -2.11 9.21
C THR A 163 7.15 -1.07 10.03
N VAL A 164 6.23 -1.53 10.86
CA VAL A 164 5.45 -0.71 11.80
C VAL A 164 6.07 -0.87 13.18
N VAL A 165 6.46 0.25 13.80
CA VAL A 165 6.94 0.30 15.19
C VAL A 165 6.10 1.27 16.02
N ASN A 166 6.04 1.02 17.32
CA ASN A 166 5.39 1.87 18.32
C ASN A 166 6.38 2.82 19.00
#